data_AF-A0A0K8R8P0-F1
#
_entry.id   AF-A0A0K8R8P0-F1
#
_cell.length_a   1.000
_cell.length_b   1.000
_cell.length_c   1.000
_cell.angle_alpha   90.00
_cell.angle_beta   90.00
_cell.angle_gamma   90.00
#
_symmetry.space_group_name_H-M   'P 1'
#
loop_
_entity.id
_entity.type
_entity.pdbx_description
1 polymer ?
#
loop_
_entity_poly.entity_id
_entity_poly.type
_entity_poly.pdbx_seq_one_letter_code
_entity_poly.pdbx_strand_id
1 'polypeptide(L)'
;MLAATFIGVFIACFAGEITCDLLHQTPKSCNDDVFHEPGYAPGCKFPCTTGNVGEDSIQRKEYENATVCVEFKDNDGTELDHVGVCFSGECLDHKKQCPGCTEPELEQRWSQLPELNKEFHRCETRNQSSPVKNCLYVCTAPHYFDSHSLVKTGYFYGIYVDGNPCELEGDSTGVCKSGWCYSKGVNSPRS
;
A
#
# COMPACT_ATOMS: atom_id res chain seq x y z
N MET A 1 13.14 -3.12 65.35
CA MET A 1 13.64 -2.64 64.05
C MET A 1 12.49 -2.74 63.06
N LEU A 2 12.13 -1.63 62.42
CA LEU A 2 10.86 -1.40 61.71
C LEU A 2 10.72 -2.27 60.45
N ALA A 3 9.50 -2.77 60.24
CA ALA A 3 9.07 -3.45 59.03
C ALA A 3 9.01 -2.47 57.86
N ALA A 4 9.68 -2.78 56.74
CA ALA A 4 9.56 -2.06 55.49
C ALA A 4 8.88 -2.97 54.47
N THR A 5 7.56 -2.88 54.37
CA THR A 5 6.78 -3.42 53.26
C THR A 5 7.03 -2.57 52.02
N PHE A 6 7.91 -3.03 51.13
CA PHE A 6 8.10 -2.46 49.80
C PHE A 6 6.92 -2.87 48.91
N ILE A 7 5.96 -1.95 48.73
CA ILE A 7 4.89 -2.11 47.74
C ILE A 7 5.52 -1.86 46.37
N GLY A 8 5.81 -2.94 45.65
CA GLY A 8 6.22 -2.89 44.25
C GLY A 8 5.04 -2.39 43.42
N VAL A 9 5.10 -1.13 42.99
CA VAL A 9 4.19 -0.59 41.98
C VAL A 9 4.61 -1.17 40.64
N PHE A 10 4.01 -2.29 40.26
CA PHE A 10 4.01 -2.74 38.87
C PHE A 10 3.09 -1.80 38.10
N ILE A 11 3.68 -0.77 37.47
CA ILE A 11 3.00 0.00 36.43
C ILE A 11 2.87 -0.95 35.24
N ALA A 12 1.75 -1.65 35.19
CA ALA A 12 1.36 -2.43 34.03
C ALA A 12 0.95 -1.45 32.92
N CYS A 13 1.89 -1.10 32.05
CA CYS A 13 1.58 -0.47 30.77
C CYS A 13 0.88 -1.51 29.87
N PHE A 14 -0.41 -1.72 30.09
CA PHE A 14 -1.30 -2.31 29.10
C PHE A 14 -2.02 -1.17 28.38
N ALA A 15 -1.50 -0.77 27.22
CA ALA A 15 -2.27 -0.14 26.16
C ALA A 15 -1.43 -0.06 24.88
N GLY A 16 -1.85 -0.83 23.87
CA GLY A 16 -1.44 -0.66 22.48
C GLY A 16 -0.15 -1.40 22.12
N GLU A 17 -0.30 -2.56 21.49
CA GLU A 17 0.62 -2.94 20.42
C GLU A 17 0.76 -1.73 19.50
N ILE A 18 1.87 -1.00 19.65
CA ILE A 18 2.30 -0.06 18.64
C ILE A 18 2.77 -0.97 17.52
N THR A 19 1.89 -1.18 16.55
CA THR A 19 2.21 -1.65 15.20
C THR A 19 3.12 -0.60 14.55
N CYS A 20 4.35 -0.51 15.05
CA CYS A 20 5.44 0.23 14.48
C CYS A 20 6.08 -0.69 13.44
N ASP A 21 5.60 -0.61 12.20
CA ASP A 21 6.51 -0.72 11.05
C ASP A 21 5.94 -0.20 9.72
N LEU A 22 4.65 0.16 9.62
CA LEU A 22 4.16 0.87 8.44
C LEU A 22 4.44 2.38 8.52
N LEU A 23 5.73 2.73 8.36
CA LEU A 23 6.28 4.08 8.18
C LEU A 23 5.97 5.09 9.30
N HIS A 24 7.02 5.69 9.86
CA HIS A 24 6.94 6.84 10.78
C HIS A 24 6.18 8.03 10.18
N GLN A 25 4.84 7.98 10.20
CA GLN A 25 3.99 9.11 9.91
C GLN A 25 3.84 9.88 11.22
N THR A 26 4.61 10.95 11.39
CA THR A 26 4.31 11.97 12.40
C THR A 26 2.83 12.36 12.27
N PRO A 27 2.05 12.45 13.37
CA PRO A 27 0.62 12.73 13.28
C PRO A 27 0.35 13.98 12.46
N LYS A 28 -0.44 13.84 11.40
CA LYS A 28 -0.80 14.95 10.51
C LYS A 28 -1.87 15.83 11.15
N SER A 29 -2.07 17.02 10.61
CA SER A 29 -3.22 17.86 10.96
C SER A 29 -4.51 17.19 10.47
N CYS A 30 -5.55 17.12 11.30
CA CYS A 30 -6.86 16.63 10.85
C CYS A 30 -7.58 17.55 9.84
N ASN A 31 -7.00 18.72 9.55
CA ASN A 31 -7.51 19.66 8.54
C ASN A 31 -6.88 19.44 7.16
N ASP A 32 -5.90 18.54 7.03
CA ASP A 32 -5.21 18.21 5.78
C ASP A 32 -5.47 16.75 5.43
N ASP A 33 -6.31 16.52 4.44
CA ASP A 33 -6.69 15.19 3.91
C ASP A 33 -5.90 14.80 2.66
N VAL A 34 -4.92 15.60 2.26
CA VAL A 34 -4.09 15.33 1.09
C VAL A 34 -2.90 14.44 1.46
N PHE A 35 -2.60 13.49 0.58
CA PHE A 35 -1.45 12.62 0.73
C PHE A 35 -0.18 13.27 0.16
N HIS A 36 0.71 13.71 1.06
CA HIS A 36 1.99 14.36 0.72
C HIS A 36 3.21 13.44 0.78
N GLU A 37 3.02 12.17 1.15
CA GLU A 37 4.14 11.23 1.24
C GLU A 37 4.47 10.67 -0.15
N PRO A 38 5.70 10.18 -0.37
CA PRO A 38 6.08 9.72 -1.69
C PRO A 38 5.45 8.34 -1.99
N GLY A 39 5.05 8.14 -3.24
CA GLY A 39 4.52 6.87 -3.70
C GLY A 39 3.07 6.63 -3.26
N TYR A 40 2.75 5.41 -2.83
CA TYR A 40 1.39 5.02 -2.47
C TYR A 40 1.07 5.25 -0.99
N ALA A 41 -0.17 5.65 -0.71
CA ALA A 41 -0.69 5.69 0.64
C ALA A 41 -0.90 4.27 1.19
N PRO A 42 -0.38 3.92 2.38
CA PRO A 42 -0.76 2.68 3.03
C PRO A 42 -2.20 2.79 3.54
N GLY A 43 -3.11 2.12 2.84
CA GLY A 43 -4.55 2.27 3.01
C GLY A 43 -5.05 3.69 2.72
N CYS A 44 -6.28 3.96 3.14
CA CYS A 44 -6.99 5.22 2.85
C CYS A 44 -7.35 6.05 4.09
N LYS A 45 -6.75 5.71 5.24
CA LYS A 45 -6.97 6.42 6.50
C LYS A 45 -5.67 6.67 7.24
N PHE A 46 -5.48 7.88 7.75
CA PHE A 46 -4.29 8.27 8.48
C PHE A 46 -4.61 8.75 9.90
N PRO A 47 -3.68 8.54 10.84
CA PRO A 47 -3.78 9.14 12.17
C PRO A 47 -3.51 10.64 12.10
N CYS A 48 -4.35 11.42 12.76
CA CYS A 48 -4.23 12.88 12.81
C CYS A 48 -4.56 13.43 14.21
N THR A 49 -4.13 14.66 14.45
CA THR A 49 -4.50 15.45 15.64
C THR A 49 -4.95 16.84 15.20
N THR A 50 -5.83 17.49 15.95
CA THR A 50 -6.19 18.90 15.68
C THR A 50 -5.17 19.87 16.24
N GLY A 51 -4.28 19.41 17.14
CA GLY A 51 -3.23 20.22 17.73
C GLY A 51 -3.73 21.18 18.83
N ASN A 52 -4.97 20.96 19.30
CA ASN A 52 -5.54 21.72 20.40
C ASN A 52 -4.83 21.39 21.71
N VAL A 53 -4.53 22.41 22.52
CA VAL A 53 -3.87 22.23 23.82
C VAL A 53 -4.76 21.38 24.73
N GLY A 54 -4.29 20.19 25.11
CA GLY A 54 -5.03 19.21 25.91
C GLY A 54 -5.81 18.15 25.10
N GLU A 55 -5.59 18.05 23.78
CA GLU A 55 -6.08 16.93 22.99
C GLU A 55 -5.13 15.73 23.11
N ASP A 56 -5.59 14.68 23.77
CA ASP A 56 -4.81 13.46 24.00
C ASP A 56 -5.19 12.34 23.00
N SER A 57 -6.23 12.55 22.19
CA SER A 57 -6.80 11.52 21.30
C SER A 57 -6.28 11.65 19.87
N ILE A 58 -5.65 10.59 19.36
CA ILE A 58 -5.36 10.43 17.94
C ILE A 58 -6.65 10.07 17.22
N GLN A 59 -7.05 10.89 16.26
CA GLN A 59 -8.20 10.63 15.39
C GLN A 59 -7.74 9.90 14.12
N ARG A 60 -8.65 9.18 13.46
CA ARG A 60 -8.40 8.62 12.11
C ARG A 60 -9.24 9.36 11.09
N LYS A 61 -8.59 9.93 10.08
CA LYS A 61 -9.25 10.59 8.97
C LYS A 61 -9.00 9.88 7.66
N GLU A 62 -9.89 10.11 6.70
CA GLU A 62 -9.83 9.57 5.35
C GLU A 62 -8.95 10.48 4.50
N TYR A 63 -8.13 9.87 3.64
CA TYR A 63 -7.48 10.60 2.56
C TYR A 63 -8.52 11.04 1.51
N GLU A 64 -8.19 12.10 0.77
CA GLU A 64 -8.99 12.58 -0.34
C GLU A 64 -9.29 11.44 -1.34
N ASN A 65 -10.52 11.45 -1.88
CA ASN A 65 -10.89 10.51 -2.93
C ASN A 65 -9.92 10.62 -4.13
N ALA A 66 -9.67 9.49 -4.78
CA ALA A 66 -8.68 9.35 -5.86
C ALA A 66 -7.20 9.42 -5.43
N THR A 67 -6.89 9.48 -4.13
CA THR A 67 -5.54 9.21 -3.62
C THR A 67 -5.12 7.79 -3.97
N VAL A 68 -3.94 7.60 -4.56
CA VAL A 68 -3.39 6.26 -4.85
C VAL A 68 -3.01 5.53 -3.57
N CYS A 69 -3.42 4.27 -3.44
CA CYS A 69 -3.26 3.49 -2.21
C CYS A 69 -2.77 2.07 -2.47
N VAL A 70 -2.14 1.49 -1.44
CA VAL A 70 -1.79 0.08 -1.35
C VAL A 70 -2.46 -0.52 -0.13
N GLU A 71 -3.11 -1.67 -0.30
CA GLU A 71 -3.68 -2.46 0.77
C GLU A 71 -2.89 -3.76 0.91
N PHE A 72 -2.56 -4.11 2.14
CA PHE A 72 -1.85 -5.34 2.48
C PHE A 72 -2.80 -6.30 3.17
N LYS A 73 -2.62 -7.61 2.97
CA LYS A 73 -3.44 -8.63 3.63
C LYS A 73 -3.13 -8.75 5.10
N ASP A 74 -1.92 -8.36 5.47
CA ASP A 74 -1.32 -8.49 6.77
C ASP A 74 -0.95 -7.11 7.35
N ASN A 75 -0.94 -7.03 8.68
CA ASN A 75 -0.67 -5.78 9.38
C ASN A 75 0.82 -5.36 9.31
N ASP A 76 1.71 -6.27 8.91
CA ASP A 76 3.14 -6.03 8.73
C ASP A 76 3.49 -5.55 7.30
N GLY A 77 2.51 -5.51 6.39
CA GLY A 77 2.68 -4.98 5.05
C GLY A 77 3.55 -5.84 4.15
N THR A 78 3.61 -7.15 4.41
CA THR A 78 4.51 -8.05 3.66
C THR A 78 3.81 -8.71 2.48
N GLU A 79 2.52 -8.99 2.57
CA GLU A 79 1.71 -9.55 1.47
C GLU A 79 0.77 -8.48 0.91
N LEU A 80 1.12 -7.97 -0.28
CA LEU A 80 0.23 -7.08 -1.05
C LEU A 80 -1.10 -7.78 -1.31
N ASP A 81 -2.19 -7.16 -0.88
CA ASP A 81 -3.54 -7.55 -1.31
C ASP A 81 -3.81 -6.97 -2.69
N HIS A 82 -3.83 -5.65 -2.77
CA HIS A 82 -4.08 -4.93 -4.02
C HIS A 82 -3.53 -3.50 -3.99
N VAL A 83 -3.37 -2.95 -5.19
CA VAL A 83 -3.19 -1.51 -5.42
C VAL A 83 -4.56 -0.95 -5.84
N GLY A 84 -4.84 0.29 -5.47
CA GLY A 84 -6.13 0.92 -5.76
C GLY A 84 -6.10 2.43 -5.64
N VAL A 85 -7.30 3.02 -5.61
CA VAL A 85 -7.49 4.41 -5.21
C VAL A 85 -8.49 4.53 -4.08
N CYS A 86 -8.30 5.56 -3.26
CA CYS A 86 -9.16 5.83 -2.13
C CYS A 86 -10.54 6.31 -2.56
N PHE A 87 -11.57 5.72 -1.96
CA PHE A 87 -12.94 6.20 -2.04
C PHE A 87 -13.62 6.03 -0.69
N SER A 88 -14.06 7.13 -0.07
CA SER A 88 -14.70 7.12 1.25
C SER A 88 -13.90 6.34 2.30
N GLY A 89 -12.58 6.55 2.31
CA GLY A 89 -11.67 5.94 3.27
C GLY A 89 -11.37 4.45 3.03
N GLU A 90 -11.82 3.86 1.93
CA GLU A 90 -11.49 2.48 1.53
C GLU A 90 -10.55 2.49 0.32
N CYS A 91 -9.52 1.64 0.36
CA CYS A 91 -8.70 1.38 -0.81
C CYS A 91 -9.46 0.41 -1.70
N LEU A 92 -9.94 0.89 -2.85
CA LEU A 92 -10.71 0.07 -3.77
C LEU A 92 -9.81 -0.42 -4.90
N ASP A 93 -9.70 -1.74 -5.02
CA ASP A 93 -9.06 -2.36 -6.17
C ASP A 93 -9.72 -1.93 -7.49
N HIS A 94 -8.93 -1.98 -8.56
CA HIS A 94 -9.36 -1.47 -9.86
C HIS A 94 -10.49 -2.28 -10.51
N LYS A 95 -10.64 -3.57 -10.17
CA LYS A 95 -11.75 -4.39 -10.68
C LYS A 95 -13.06 -3.92 -10.07
N LYS A 96 -13.08 -3.61 -8.76
CA LYS A 96 -14.24 -3.06 -8.05
C LYS A 96 -14.61 -1.66 -8.54
N GLN A 97 -13.65 -0.88 -9.03
CA GLN A 97 -13.91 0.42 -9.65
C GLN A 97 -14.55 0.32 -11.05
N CYS A 98 -14.57 -0.87 -11.66
CA CYS A 98 -15.28 -1.12 -12.92
C CYS A 98 -15.85 -2.54 -12.98
N PRO A 99 -16.97 -2.80 -12.28
CA PRO A 99 -17.56 -4.14 -12.17
C PRO A 99 -18.14 -4.69 -13.49
N GLY A 100 -17.96 -4.00 -14.63
CA GLY A 100 -18.35 -4.46 -15.96
C GLY A 100 -17.26 -4.28 -17.03
N CYS A 101 -16.05 -3.87 -16.66
CA CYS A 101 -14.96 -3.73 -17.64
C CYS A 101 -14.47 -5.11 -18.09
N THR A 102 -14.21 -5.23 -19.38
CA THR A 102 -13.47 -6.33 -19.99
C THR A 102 -11.97 -6.23 -19.67
N GLU A 103 -11.20 -7.32 -19.85
CA GLU A 103 -9.74 -7.30 -19.64
C GLU A 103 -9.02 -6.18 -20.41
N PRO A 104 -9.33 -5.90 -21.70
CA PRO A 104 -8.71 -4.79 -22.43
C PRO A 104 -9.07 -3.41 -21.88
N GLU A 105 -10.30 -3.22 -21.40
CA GLU A 105 -10.73 -1.94 -20.80
C GLU A 105 -10.04 -1.72 -19.44
N LEU A 106 -9.88 -2.78 -18.65
CA LEU A 106 -9.09 -2.75 -17.42
C LEU A 106 -7.62 -2.42 -17.72
N GLU A 107 -7.01 -3.07 -18.71
CA GLU A 107 -5.62 -2.83 -19.12
C GLU A 107 -5.43 -1.40 -19.62
N GLN A 108 -6.34 -0.89 -20.46
CA GLN A 108 -6.30 0.48 -20.96
C GLN A 108 -6.42 1.48 -19.82
N ARG A 109 -7.38 1.30 -18.91
CA ARG A 109 -7.55 2.18 -17.75
C ARG A 109 -6.29 2.17 -16.90
N TRP A 110 -5.70 1.00 -16.65
CA TRP A 110 -4.45 0.87 -15.90
C TRP A 110 -3.26 1.54 -16.55
N SER A 111 -3.10 1.43 -17.87
CA SER A 111 -1.99 2.08 -18.58
C SER A 111 -1.98 3.61 -18.45
N GLN A 112 -3.12 4.19 -18.08
CA GLN A 112 -3.31 5.62 -17.90
C GLN A 112 -3.22 6.04 -16.43
N LEU A 113 -3.15 5.08 -15.52
CA LEU A 113 -3.10 5.35 -14.10
C LEU A 113 -1.71 5.85 -13.69
N PRO A 114 -1.63 6.88 -12.83
CA PRO A 114 -0.38 7.30 -12.19
C PRO A 114 0.42 6.12 -11.65
N GLU A 115 -0.28 5.12 -11.14
CA GLU A 115 0.22 3.88 -10.59
C GLU A 115 1.15 3.11 -11.51
N LEU A 116 1.08 3.27 -12.84
CA LEU A 116 2.02 2.68 -13.78
C LEU A 116 3.06 3.65 -14.36
N ASN A 117 3.06 4.90 -13.89
CA ASN A 117 4.06 5.89 -14.28
C ASN A 117 5.44 5.53 -13.70
N LYS A 118 6.47 5.99 -14.41
CA LYS A 118 7.88 5.81 -14.02
C LYS A 118 8.21 6.35 -12.62
N GLU A 119 7.46 7.33 -12.13
CA GLU A 119 7.65 7.90 -10.79
C GLU A 119 7.21 6.93 -9.68
N PHE A 120 6.21 6.07 -9.94
CA PHE A 120 5.72 5.06 -9.01
C PHE A 120 6.39 3.69 -9.21
N HIS A 121 6.97 3.44 -10.39
CA HIS A 121 7.71 2.23 -10.72
C HIS A 121 9.18 2.31 -10.27
N ARG A 122 9.42 2.14 -8.96
CA ARG A 122 10.78 2.26 -8.39
C ARG A 122 11.34 0.95 -7.87
N CYS A 123 10.51 -0.07 -7.71
CA CYS A 123 10.98 -1.38 -7.32
C CYS A 123 11.63 -2.09 -8.50
N GLU A 124 12.65 -2.89 -8.22
CA GLU A 124 13.35 -3.65 -9.27
C GLU A 124 12.42 -4.63 -10.00
N THR A 125 12.69 -4.93 -11.26
CA THR A 125 11.93 -5.99 -11.92
C THR A 125 12.37 -7.36 -11.38
N ARG A 126 11.43 -8.22 -10.99
CA ARG A 126 11.72 -9.56 -10.44
C ARG A 126 11.46 -10.67 -11.45
N ASN A 127 12.17 -11.77 -11.31
CA ASN A 127 11.96 -12.99 -12.09
C ASN A 127 11.95 -14.19 -11.14
N GLN A 128 10.89 -14.99 -11.19
CA GLN A 128 10.71 -16.19 -10.41
C GLN A 128 10.23 -17.35 -11.29
N SER A 129 10.73 -18.54 -10.98
CA SER A 129 10.36 -19.77 -11.67
C SER A 129 9.08 -20.40 -11.12
N SER A 130 8.72 -20.10 -9.87
CA SER A 130 7.46 -20.50 -9.24
C SER A 130 6.34 -19.51 -9.57
N PRO A 131 5.07 -19.99 -9.69
CA PRO A 131 3.92 -19.10 -9.82
C PRO A 131 3.86 -18.09 -8.68
N VAL A 132 3.67 -16.82 -9.02
CA VAL A 132 3.45 -15.73 -8.06
C VAL A 132 1.95 -15.45 -7.89
N LYS A 133 1.52 -15.11 -6.68
CA LYS A 133 0.13 -14.70 -6.42
C LYS A 133 -0.27 -13.46 -7.22
N ASN A 134 0.61 -12.46 -7.24
CA ASN A 134 0.43 -11.20 -7.94
C ASN A 134 1.63 -10.92 -8.86
N CYS A 135 1.36 -10.50 -10.09
CA CYS A 135 2.40 -10.08 -11.06
C CYS A 135 2.95 -8.68 -10.78
N LEU A 136 2.33 -7.97 -9.84
CA LEU A 136 2.82 -6.76 -9.19
C LEU A 136 3.21 -7.07 -7.76
N TYR A 137 4.16 -6.30 -7.25
CA TYR A 137 4.51 -6.31 -5.85
C TYR A 137 4.86 -4.89 -5.39
N VAL A 138 4.83 -4.66 -4.09
CA VAL A 138 5.20 -3.37 -3.49
C VAL A 138 6.55 -3.48 -2.78
N CYS A 139 7.33 -2.42 -2.81
CA CYS A 139 8.52 -2.25 -2.00
C CYS A 139 8.58 -0.84 -1.41
N THR A 140 9.37 -0.70 -0.37
CA THR A 140 9.73 0.63 0.16
C THR A 140 10.98 1.15 -0.52
N ALA A 141 10.98 2.40 -0.97
CA ALA A 141 12.17 3.05 -1.51
C ALA A 141 12.33 4.49 -0.97
N PRO A 142 13.57 5.00 -0.83
CA PRO A 142 13.81 6.38 -0.45
C PRO A 142 13.44 7.35 -1.59
N HIS A 143 12.72 8.42 -1.30
CA HIS A 143 12.40 9.52 -2.19
C HIS A 143 13.02 10.82 -1.69
N TYR A 144 13.57 11.60 -2.62
CA TYR A 144 14.29 12.85 -2.34
C TYR A 144 13.42 14.00 -2.84
N PHE A 145 12.91 14.81 -1.93
CA PHE A 145 12.03 15.93 -2.28
C PHE A 145 12.79 17.12 -2.85
N ASP A 146 14.05 17.35 -2.45
CA ASP A 146 14.93 18.41 -2.94
C ASP A 146 16.41 18.09 -2.68
N SER A 147 17.34 18.89 -3.25
CA SER A 147 18.80 18.81 -3.07
C SER A 147 19.33 18.99 -1.63
N HIS A 148 18.43 19.07 -0.63
CA HIS A 148 18.71 19.33 0.78
C HIS A 148 18.27 18.19 1.73
N SER A 149 18.55 16.94 1.35
CA SER A 149 18.76 15.83 2.30
C SER A 149 17.54 15.25 3.04
N LEU A 150 16.32 15.71 2.79
CA LEU A 150 15.12 15.07 3.34
C LEU A 150 14.79 13.80 2.55
N VAL A 151 15.20 12.66 3.10
CA VAL A 151 14.86 11.33 2.61
C VAL A 151 13.63 10.85 3.35
N LYS A 152 12.53 10.68 2.61
CA LYS A 152 11.40 9.92 3.12
C LYS A 152 11.32 8.59 2.41
N THR A 153 10.83 7.59 3.10
CA THR A 153 10.55 6.29 2.50
C THR A 153 9.11 6.30 2.01
N GLY A 154 8.89 5.77 0.81
CA GLY A 154 7.55 5.63 0.22
C GLY A 154 7.31 4.21 -0.24
N TYR A 155 6.04 3.85 -0.43
CA TYR A 155 5.66 2.63 -1.10
C TYR A 155 5.66 2.83 -2.60
N PHE A 156 6.29 1.92 -3.31
CA PHE A 156 6.38 1.92 -4.77
C PHE A 156 6.03 0.54 -5.26
N TYR A 157 5.70 0.43 -6.54
CA TYR A 157 5.41 -0.86 -7.13
C TYR A 157 6.58 -1.33 -8.01
N GLY A 158 6.63 -2.64 -8.21
CA GLY A 158 7.44 -3.31 -9.22
C GLY A 158 6.64 -4.41 -9.89
N ILE A 159 7.10 -4.82 -11.06
CA ILE A 159 6.50 -5.92 -11.81
C ILE A 159 7.44 -7.12 -11.87
N TYR A 160 6.84 -8.29 -11.99
CA TYR A 160 7.55 -9.47 -12.48
C TYR A 160 7.73 -9.38 -14.00
N VAL A 161 8.81 -9.96 -14.50
CA VAL A 161 9.10 -10.01 -15.94
C VAL A 161 7.93 -10.63 -16.71
N ASP A 162 7.70 -10.13 -17.92
CA ASP A 162 6.72 -10.73 -18.82
C ASP A 162 7.05 -12.21 -19.07
N GLY A 163 6.04 -13.07 -18.98
CA GLY A 163 6.17 -14.53 -19.06
C GLY A 163 6.41 -15.23 -17.72
N ASN A 164 6.63 -14.50 -16.62
CA ASN A 164 6.70 -15.11 -15.28
C ASN A 164 5.38 -15.86 -14.97
N PRO A 165 5.42 -17.08 -14.43
CA PRO A 165 4.19 -17.79 -14.07
C PRO A 165 3.47 -17.07 -12.92
N CYS A 166 2.15 -17.12 -12.92
CA CYS A 166 1.32 -16.54 -11.86
C CYS A 166 0.10 -17.40 -11.54
N GLU A 167 -0.47 -17.21 -10.36
CA GLU A 167 -1.65 -17.93 -9.90
C GLU A 167 -2.93 -17.24 -10.41
N LEU A 168 -3.86 -18.03 -10.91
CA LEU A 168 -5.21 -17.61 -11.27
C LEU A 168 -6.21 -18.29 -10.32
N GLU A 169 -7.42 -17.73 -10.23
CA GLU A 169 -8.47 -18.35 -9.44
C GLU A 169 -8.75 -19.80 -9.91
N GLY A 170 -9.02 -20.70 -8.96
CA GLY A 170 -9.38 -22.09 -9.24
C GLY A 170 -8.22 -23.00 -9.67
N ASP A 171 -7.08 -22.94 -8.99
CA ASP A 171 -5.89 -23.80 -9.19
C ASP A 171 -5.27 -23.73 -10.60
N SER A 172 -5.59 -22.70 -11.37
CA SER A 172 -5.06 -22.50 -12.71
C SER A 172 -3.81 -21.59 -12.68
N THR A 173 -2.92 -21.75 -13.67
CA THR A 173 -1.72 -20.90 -13.79
C THR A 173 -1.79 -20.01 -15.02
N GLY A 174 -1.46 -18.74 -14.83
CA GLY A 174 -1.34 -17.74 -15.87
C GLY A 174 0.10 -17.39 -16.22
N VAL A 175 0.24 -16.32 -16.98
CA VAL A 175 1.51 -15.65 -17.28
C VAL A 175 1.40 -14.16 -16.99
N CYS A 176 2.45 -13.62 -16.38
CA CYS A 176 2.58 -12.20 -16.14
C CYS A 176 2.78 -11.45 -17.46
N LYS A 177 2.07 -10.35 -17.64
CA LYS A 177 2.31 -9.39 -18.71
C LYS A 177 1.96 -7.99 -18.18
N SER A 178 2.90 -7.05 -18.24
CA SER A 178 2.69 -5.68 -17.76
C SER A 178 2.15 -5.60 -16.32
N GLY A 179 2.56 -6.52 -15.44
CA GLY A 179 2.10 -6.58 -14.05
C GLY A 179 0.76 -7.31 -13.82
N TRP A 180 0.16 -7.90 -14.84
CA TRP A 180 -1.09 -8.67 -14.73
C TRP A 180 -0.90 -10.15 -14.97
N CYS A 181 -1.72 -10.96 -14.30
CA CYS A 181 -1.78 -12.39 -14.55
C CYS A 181 -2.86 -12.72 -15.58
N TYR A 182 -2.46 -13.23 -16.76
CA TYR A 182 -3.37 -13.65 -17.82
C TYR A 182 -3.41 -15.17 -17.96
N SER A 183 -4.59 -15.72 -18.29
CA SER A 183 -4.71 -17.15 -18.58
C SER A 183 -3.90 -17.56 -19.82
N LYS A 184 -3.24 -18.71 -19.73
CA LYS A 184 -2.50 -19.34 -20.83
C LYS A 184 -3.49 -19.80 -21.90
N GLY A 185 -3.88 -18.91 -22.80
CA GLY A 185 -4.87 -19.18 -23.85
C GLY A 185 -5.50 -17.93 -24.44
N VAL A 186 -5.45 -16.79 -23.73
CA VAL A 186 -5.82 -15.49 -24.29
C VAL A 186 -4.64 -14.99 -25.13
N ASN A 187 -4.63 -15.37 -26.41
CA ASN A 187 -3.94 -14.60 -27.42
C ASN A 187 -4.57 -13.19 -27.41
N SER A 188 -3.93 -12.23 -26.75
CA SER A 188 -4.25 -10.81 -26.92
C SER A 188 -4.16 -10.46 -28.42
N PRO A 189 -4.98 -9.52 -28.94
CA PRO A 189 -5.00 -9.20 -30.37
C PRO A 189 -3.59 -8.85 -30.83
N ARG A 190 -3.19 -9.41 -31.98
CA ARG A 190 -1.95 -9.03 -32.66
C ARG A 190 -1.96 -7.51 -32.84
N SER A 191 -0.91 -6.86 -32.34
CA SER A 191 -0.48 -5.52 -32.75
C SER A 191 -0.35 -5.43 -34.27
#